data_AF-A0A3L7WAT1-F1
#
_entry.id   AF-A0A3L7WAT1-F1
#
_cell.length_a   1.000
_cell.length_b   1.000
_cell.length_c   1.000
_cell.angle_alpha   90.00
_cell.angle_beta   90.00
_cell.angle_gamma   90.00
#
_symmetry.space_group_name_H-M   'P 1'
#
loop_
_entity.id
_entity.type
_entity.pdbx_description
1 polymer ?
#
loop_
_entity_poly.entity_id
_entity_poly.type
_entity_poly.pdbx_seq_one_letter_code
_entity_poly.pdbx_strand_id
1 'polypeptide(L)'
;MTVSNDVPQGGAPGIGERLRAAREARGLSLEAVAAELRIRIIILAAMEQEDHAALPERVYLLGLLRSYARFLGLDPATVAAGWAGETGAPADDPQATWGSGKAGGRIERGLRQSLRNLFGLGLVGLVVLGAVGFLTVQAIRFASPPIISVTTPAEEVLSLASGTPATTLRGTAGAGTQVLIQNAIGDSVTTQSDSSGIWSIEVALSGGRNEFDISAADPATGSASGVATRRVFIVALPANDAPQLDVLTPTAGLRVSGGPVPISLSTVPNGEVLIVATSSAGEVLSSTLPAQPDGKVQSDLLLPEGSWRLSLQVSSASGTISEVLRDVEVVFAGVTVALTGNDTGTWVRVWIDGAVDPITGPSGITLAKGESRTIRGLNLVEVRFGNPRGALVALNGRMLGERGFSGVPESWSFRADGRVLSSSRK
;
A
#
# COMPACT_ATOMS: atom_id res chain seq x y z
N MET A 1 64.51 57.39 -57.52
CA MET A 1 63.23 56.98 -58.15
C MET A 1 63.54 55.85 -59.11
N THR A 2 63.60 54.63 -58.58
CA THR A 2 63.83 53.38 -59.31
C THR A 2 62.47 52.75 -59.55
N VAL A 3 62.01 52.74 -60.79
CA VAL A 3 60.83 51.97 -61.20
C VAL A 3 61.32 50.58 -61.56
N SER A 4 61.01 49.64 -60.67
CA SER A 4 61.16 48.20 -60.87
C SER A 4 60.31 47.73 -62.05
N ASN A 5 60.92 46.95 -62.94
CA ASN A 5 60.21 46.18 -63.95
C ASN A 5 60.60 44.71 -63.75
N ASP A 6 59.96 44.08 -62.76
CA ASP A 6 60.04 42.64 -62.52
C ASP A 6 58.90 41.98 -63.29
N VAL A 7 59.25 41.29 -64.38
CA VAL A 7 58.36 40.36 -65.08
C VAL A 7 58.56 38.98 -64.45
N PRO A 8 57.49 38.29 -64.03
CA PRO A 8 57.60 37.07 -63.22
C PRO A 8 58.05 35.88 -64.07
N GLN A 9 59.09 35.18 -63.59
CA GLN A 9 59.46 33.85 -64.07
C GLN A 9 58.36 32.86 -63.65
N GLY A 10 57.41 32.61 -64.55
CA GLY A 10 56.41 31.56 -64.42
C GLY A 10 57.05 30.18 -64.45
N GLY A 11 57.51 29.71 -63.29
CA GLY A 11 57.79 28.30 -63.03
C GLY A 11 56.50 27.55 -62.73
N ALA A 12 56.35 26.33 -63.22
CA ALA A 12 55.20 25.48 -62.91
C ALA A 12 55.04 25.37 -61.38
N PRO A 13 53.80 25.44 -60.84
CA PRO A 13 53.57 25.42 -59.40
C PRO A 13 54.16 24.15 -58.78
N GLY A 14 54.78 24.32 -57.60
CA GLY A 14 55.34 23.23 -56.81
C GLY A 14 54.31 22.14 -56.54
N ILE A 15 54.76 20.93 -56.24
CA ILE A 15 53.85 19.81 -56.00
C ILE A 15 52.94 20.06 -54.79
N GLY A 16 53.46 20.69 -53.73
CA GLY A 16 52.70 21.10 -52.55
C GLY A 16 51.66 22.16 -52.87
N GLU A 17 51.99 23.13 -53.72
CA GLU A 17 51.05 24.15 -54.18
C GLU A 17 49.92 23.54 -55.04
N ARG A 18 50.24 22.58 -55.90
CA ARG A 18 49.22 21.83 -56.67
C ARG A 18 48.28 21.04 -55.76
N LEU A 19 48.79 20.43 -54.70
CA LEU A 19 47.98 19.72 -53.70
C LEU A 19 47.04 20.69 -52.97
N ARG A 20 47.58 21.84 -52.52
CA ARG A 20 46.79 22.90 -51.87
C ARG A 20 45.69 23.44 -52.78
N ALA A 21 46.04 23.80 -54.01
CA ALA A 21 45.09 24.33 -54.99
C ALA A 21 43.97 23.33 -55.30
N ALA A 22 44.30 22.04 -55.43
CA ALA A 22 43.30 20.99 -55.66
C ALA A 22 42.39 20.77 -54.43
N ARG A 23 42.91 20.91 -53.20
CA ARG A 23 42.10 20.88 -51.97
C ARG A 23 41.13 22.07 -51.92
N GLU A 24 41.65 23.27 -52.15
CA GLU A 24 40.88 24.52 -52.05
C GLU A 24 39.83 24.65 -53.15
N ALA A 25 40.14 24.21 -54.37
CA ALA A 25 39.17 24.13 -55.47
C ALA A 25 37.95 23.24 -55.15
N ARG A 26 38.10 22.31 -54.20
CA ARG A 26 37.03 21.43 -53.71
C ARG A 26 36.39 21.92 -52.42
N GLY A 27 36.78 23.10 -51.91
CA GLY A 27 36.24 23.67 -50.68
C GLY A 27 36.54 22.88 -49.41
N LEU A 28 37.60 22.05 -49.41
CA LEU A 28 37.92 21.17 -48.29
C LEU A 28 38.89 21.83 -47.31
N SER A 29 38.57 21.77 -46.01
CA SER A 29 39.52 22.15 -44.95
C SER A 29 40.58 21.06 -44.73
N LEU A 30 41.74 21.45 -44.23
CA LEU A 30 42.86 20.54 -43.99
C LEU A 30 42.51 19.52 -42.88
N GLU A 31 41.71 19.94 -41.90
CA GLU A 31 41.13 19.12 -40.84
C GLU A 31 40.19 18.03 -41.40
N ALA A 32 39.33 18.36 -42.35
CA ALA A 32 38.40 17.42 -42.95
C ALA A 32 39.14 16.32 -43.72
N VAL A 33 40.19 16.70 -44.45
CA VAL A 33 41.04 15.73 -45.16
C VAL A 33 41.83 14.86 -44.19
N ALA A 34 42.37 15.45 -43.11
CA ALA A 34 43.11 14.72 -42.08
C ALA A 34 42.23 13.63 -41.42
N ALA A 35 40.98 13.96 -41.12
CA ALA A 35 40.01 13.02 -40.55
C ALA A 35 39.69 11.87 -41.54
N GLU A 36 39.45 12.20 -42.81
CA GLU A 36 39.05 11.24 -43.84
C GLU A 36 40.20 10.28 -44.20
N LEU A 37 41.41 10.79 -44.42
CA LEU A 37 42.56 9.98 -44.80
C LEU A 37 43.28 9.34 -43.61
N ARG A 38 42.90 9.70 -42.37
CA ARG A 38 43.59 9.33 -41.13
C ARG A 38 45.08 9.67 -41.17
N ILE A 39 45.43 10.77 -41.83
CA ILE A 39 46.78 11.33 -41.87
C ILE A 39 46.80 12.51 -40.91
N ARG A 40 47.84 12.59 -40.07
CA ARG A 40 47.98 13.72 -39.12
C ARG A 40 47.99 15.04 -39.90
N ILE A 41 47.20 16.01 -39.44
CA ILE A 41 47.06 17.33 -40.06
C ILE A 41 48.41 18.03 -40.29
N ILE A 42 49.36 17.86 -39.37
CA ILE A 42 50.72 18.42 -39.47
C ILE A 42 51.50 17.88 -40.68
N ILE A 43 51.26 16.61 -41.06
CA ILE A 43 51.92 15.98 -42.21
C ILE A 43 51.28 16.44 -43.52
N LEU A 44 49.95 16.61 -43.56
CA LEU A 44 49.26 17.18 -44.72
C LEU A 44 49.67 18.64 -44.96
N ALA A 45 49.78 19.43 -43.88
CA ALA A 45 50.28 20.81 -43.96
C ALA A 45 51.73 20.86 -44.45
N ALA A 46 52.61 19.98 -43.94
CA ALA A 46 53.99 19.86 -44.40
C ALA A 46 54.09 19.45 -45.88
N MET A 47 53.19 18.58 -46.38
CA MET A 47 53.15 18.24 -47.81
C MET A 47 52.72 19.42 -48.68
N GLU A 48 51.73 20.22 -48.26
CA GLU A 48 51.30 21.42 -48.98
C GLU A 48 52.32 22.57 -48.94
N GLN A 49 53.16 22.62 -47.89
CA GLN A 49 54.20 23.63 -47.72
C GLN A 49 55.57 23.18 -48.24
N GLU A 50 55.68 21.92 -48.68
CA GLU A 50 56.94 21.26 -49.02
C GLU A 50 57.99 21.35 -47.90
N ASP A 51 57.55 21.33 -46.63
CA ASP A 51 58.43 21.35 -45.46
C ASP A 51 59.06 19.96 -45.25
N HIS A 52 60.19 19.72 -45.91
CA HIS A 52 60.90 18.45 -45.87
C HIS A 52 61.38 18.02 -44.47
N ALA A 53 61.57 18.96 -43.55
CA ALA A 53 62.03 18.65 -42.19
C ALA A 53 60.93 18.02 -41.33
N ALA A 54 59.66 18.36 -41.59
CA ALA A 54 58.50 17.83 -40.88
C ALA A 54 57.92 16.55 -41.52
N LEU A 55 58.49 16.08 -42.64
CA LEU A 55 58.00 14.91 -43.37
C LEU A 55 58.66 13.60 -42.91
N PRO A 56 57.92 12.47 -42.94
CA PRO A 56 58.48 11.15 -42.64
C PRO A 56 59.48 10.67 -43.70
N GLU A 57 60.16 9.55 -43.44
CA GLU A 57 61.07 8.91 -44.38
C GLU A 57 60.44 8.70 -45.77
N ARG A 58 61.25 8.88 -46.82
CA ARG A 58 60.83 8.90 -48.24
C ARG A 58 59.91 7.74 -48.63
N VAL A 59 60.18 6.53 -48.15
CA VAL A 59 59.38 5.33 -48.46
C VAL A 59 57.93 5.50 -47.97
N TYR A 60 57.76 6.03 -46.76
CA TYR A 60 56.44 6.27 -46.17
C TYR A 60 55.76 7.50 -46.79
N LEU A 61 56.51 8.57 -47.03
CA LEU A 61 56.02 9.80 -47.67
C LEU A 61 55.37 9.54 -49.04
N LEU A 62 56.00 8.72 -49.89
CA LEU A 62 55.46 8.38 -51.21
C LEU A 62 54.10 7.65 -51.12
N GLY A 63 53.85 6.90 -50.05
CA GLY A 63 52.55 6.28 -49.78
C GLY A 63 51.48 7.33 -49.45
N LEU A 64 51.82 8.29 -48.59
CA LEU A 64 50.92 9.38 -48.18
C LEU A 64 50.57 10.31 -49.35
N LEU A 65 51.56 10.70 -50.15
CA LEU A 65 51.36 11.55 -51.34
C LEU A 65 50.41 10.90 -52.34
N ARG A 66 50.52 9.57 -52.57
CA ARG A 66 49.59 8.85 -53.46
C ARG A 66 48.18 8.79 -52.90
N SER A 67 48.04 8.58 -51.59
CA SER A 67 46.73 8.58 -50.93
C SER A 67 46.04 9.95 -51.06
N TYR A 68 46.80 11.01 -50.79
CA TYR A 68 46.29 12.37 -50.85
C TYR A 68 45.96 12.82 -52.28
N ALA A 69 46.83 12.52 -53.25
CA ALA A 69 46.57 12.77 -54.66
C ALA A 69 45.27 12.09 -55.15
N ARG A 70 45.08 10.81 -54.81
CA ARG A 70 43.87 10.06 -55.16
C ARG A 70 42.64 10.70 -54.55
N PHE A 71 42.72 11.11 -53.29
CA PHE A 71 41.63 11.77 -52.60
C PHE A 71 41.24 13.10 -53.27
N LEU A 72 42.22 13.87 -53.72
CA LEU A 72 42.02 15.15 -54.39
C LEU A 72 41.59 15.01 -55.86
N GLY A 73 41.70 13.82 -56.46
CA GLY A 73 41.39 13.57 -57.87
C GLY A 73 42.54 13.89 -58.81
N LEU A 74 43.77 13.96 -58.29
CA LEU A 74 45.00 14.11 -59.06
C LEU A 74 45.59 12.73 -59.40
N ASP A 75 46.40 12.64 -60.45
CA ASP A 75 47.11 11.40 -60.78
C ASP A 75 48.19 11.08 -59.73
N PRO A 76 48.05 9.97 -58.96
CA PRO A 76 48.99 9.61 -57.90
C PRO A 76 50.39 9.32 -58.41
N ALA A 77 50.53 8.82 -59.65
CA ALA A 77 51.83 8.51 -60.23
C ALA A 77 52.60 9.80 -60.55
N THR A 78 51.94 10.78 -61.17
CA THR A 78 52.50 12.11 -61.48
C THR A 78 52.84 12.90 -60.22
N VAL A 79 51.98 12.85 -59.18
CA VAL A 79 52.24 13.53 -57.90
C VAL A 79 53.45 12.95 -57.18
N ALA A 80 53.55 11.62 -57.10
CA ALA A 80 54.68 10.96 -56.43
C ALA A 80 56.00 11.08 -57.21
N ALA A 81 55.94 11.06 -58.55
CA ALA A 81 57.12 11.22 -59.41
C ALA A 81 57.63 12.67 -59.43
N GLY A 82 56.73 13.65 -59.32
CA GLY A 82 57.06 15.07 -59.30
C GLY A 82 57.56 15.59 -57.94
N TRP A 83 57.65 14.74 -56.91
CA TRP A 83 58.18 15.13 -55.61
C TRP A 83 59.70 15.10 -55.60
N ALA A 84 60.32 16.29 -55.67
CA ALA A 84 61.77 16.47 -55.77
C ALA A 84 62.51 16.54 -54.40
N GLY A 85 61.80 16.34 -53.28
CA GLY A 85 62.38 16.46 -51.94
C GLY A 85 63.39 15.36 -51.59
N GLU A 86 64.66 15.71 -51.53
CA GLU A 86 65.71 14.92 -50.88
C GLU A 86 65.57 15.02 -49.35
N THR A 87 64.95 14.04 -48.69
CA THR A 87 65.15 13.83 -47.25
C THR A 87 66.57 13.31 -47.05
N GLY A 88 67.43 14.12 -46.43
CA GLY A 88 68.86 13.87 -46.28
C GLY A 88 69.22 12.50 -45.69
N ALA A 89 70.10 11.78 -46.38
CA ALA A 89 70.88 10.66 -45.85
C ALA A 89 72.31 11.16 -45.51
N PRO A 90 72.98 10.65 -44.46
CA PRO A 90 74.39 10.97 -44.23
C PRO A 90 75.30 10.29 -45.26
N ALA A 91 76.39 10.99 -45.60
CA ALA A 91 77.33 10.74 -46.68
C ALA A 91 78.02 9.36 -46.73
N ASP A 92 78.28 8.90 -47.95
CA ASP A 92 79.13 7.75 -48.32
C ASP A 92 80.62 7.98 -48.02
N ASP A 93 81.32 6.92 -47.60
CA ASP A 93 82.78 6.78 -47.74
C ASP A 93 83.08 5.64 -48.76
N PRO A 94 83.68 5.92 -49.93
CA PRO A 94 83.82 4.97 -51.02
C PRO A 94 85.22 4.34 -51.07
N GLN A 95 85.52 3.36 -50.21
CA GLN A 95 86.62 2.42 -50.51
C GLN A 95 86.57 1.10 -49.71
N ALA A 96 85.88 0.09 -50.22
CA ALA A 96 86.21 -1.30 -49.94
C ALA A 96 85.68 -2.22 -51.05
N THR A 97 86.58 -2.57 -51.95
CA THR A 97 86.45 -3.59 -52.99
C THR A 97 86.09 -4.95 -52.38
N TRP A 98 85.06 -5.62 -52.92
CA TRP A 98 84.83 -7.05 -52.65
C TRP A 98 84.85 -7.84 -53.96
N GLY A 99 86.03 -8.35 -54.28
CA GLY A 99 86.20 -9.57 -55.04
C GLY A 99 86.28 -10.77 -54.09
N SER A 100 85.73 -11.90 -54.56
CA SER A 100 86.15 -13.29 -54.29
C SER A 100 86.34 -13.78 -52.84
N GLY A 101 85.40 -14.64 -52.41
CA GLY A 101 85.70 -16.00 -51.94
C GLY A 101 86.32 -16.20 -50.54
N LYS A 102 85.52 -16.75 -49.60
CA LYS A 102 85.67 -18.10 -48.98
C LYS A 102 85.00 -18.18 -47.58
N ALA A 103 84.15 -19.20 -47.47
CA ALA A 103 84.00 -20.16 -46.37
C ALA A 103 84.07 -19.71 -44.89
N GLY A 104 82.94 -19.92 -44.19
CA GLY A 104 82.89 -20.73 -42.97
C GLY A 104 83.21 -20.04 -41.64
N GLY A 105 82.17 -19.76 -40.84
CA GLY A 105 82.36 -19.30 -39.45
C GLY A 105 81.09 -19.09 -38.62
N ARG A 106 80.47 -20.19 -38.18
CA ARG A 106 79.78 -20.39 -36.89
C ARG A 106 78.85 -19.26 -36.37
N ILE A 107 77.54 -19.42 -36.60
CA ILE A 107 76.46 -18.74 -35.85
C ILE A 107 75.90 -19.72 -34.81
N GLU A 108 76.44 -19.69 -33.60
CA GLU A 108 75.81 -20.30 -32.42
C GLU A 108 75.99 -19.35 -31.24
N ARG A 109 75.11 -18.35 -31.12
CA ARG A 109 74.74 -17.61 -29.90
C ARG A 109 73.86 -16.41 -30.30
N GLY A 110 72.54 -16.61 -30.37
CA GLY A 110 71.59 -15.52 -30.65
C GLY A 110 70.12 -15.91 -30.62
N LEU A 111 69.79 -17.18 -30.89
CA LEU A 111 68.40 -17.62 -31.02
C LEU A 111 67.65 -17.72 -29.67
N ARG A 112 68.33 -18.12 -28.58
CA ARG A 112 67.70 -18.28 -27.25
C ARG A 112 67.26 -16.95 -26.61
N GLN A 113 67.95 -15.85 -26.88
CA GLN A 113 67.61 -14.53 -26.31
C GLN A 113 66.41 -13.89 -27.03
N SER A 114 66.30 -14.09 -28.35
CA SER A 114 65.20 -13.57 -29.17
C SER A 114 63.90 -14.35 -28.96
N LEU A 115 63.98 -15.67 -28.78
CA LEU A 115 62.80 -16.48 -28.41
C LEU A 115 62.27 -16.13 -27.01
N ARG A 116 63.13 -15.87 -26.02
CA ARG A 116 62.72 -15.53 -24.64
C ARG A 116 61.88 -14.23 -24.56
N ASN A 117 62.19 -13.23 -25.37
CA ASN A 117 61.44 -11.98 -25.40
C ASN A 117 60.11 -12.11 -26.18
N LEU A 118 60.04 -12.99 -27.18
CA LEU A 118 58.76 -13.33 -27.85
C LEU A 118 57.82 -14.12 -26.93
N PHE A 119 58.33 -15.08 -26.16
CA PHE A 119 57.52 -15.83 -25.19
C PHE A 119 57.02 -14.94 -24.03
N GLY A 120 57.81 -13.94 -23.61
CA GLY A 120 57.39 -12.96 -22.59
C GLY A 120 56.22 -12.08 -23.05
N LEU A 121 56.26 -11.57 -24.29
CA LEU A 121 55.17 -10.77 -24.88
C LEU A 121 53.90 -11.58 -25.12
N GLY A 122 54.03 -12.83 -25.59
CA GLY A 122 52.89 -13.74 -25.76
C GLY A 122 52.21 -14.10 -24.43
N LEU A 123 53.02 -14.36 -23.38
CA LEU A 123 52.50 -14.67 -22.04
C LEU A 123 51.78 -13.45 -21.43
N VAL A 124 52.35 -12.26 -21.54
CA VAL A 124 51.71 -11.02 -21.07
C VAL A 124 50.40 -10.77 -21.82
N GLY A 125 50.38 -10.96 -23.15
CA GLY A 125 49.15 -10.85 -23.94
C GLY A 125 48.07 -11.85 -23.50
N LEU A 126 48.45 -13.09 -23.19
CA LEU A 126 47.53 -14.14 -22.73
C LEU A 126 47.00 -13.84 -21.31
N VAL A 127 47.85 -13.34 -20.41
CA VAL A 127 47.45 -12.89 -19.06
C VAL A 127 46.49 -11.70 -19.15
N VAL A 128 46.77 -10.72 -20.02
CA VAL A 128 45.87 -9.57 -20.24
C VAL A 128 44.54 -10.02 -20.83
N LEU A 129 44.53 -10.93 -21.82
CA LEU A 129 43.31 -11.53 -22.35
C LEU A 129 42.52 -12.29 -21.28
N GLY A 130 43.21 -13.07 -20.43
CA GLY A 130 42.61 -13.75 -19.30
C GLY A 130 42.02 -12.78 -18.27
N ALA A 131 42.72 -11.69 -17.96
CA ALA A 131 42.24 -10.65 -17.04
C ALA A 131 41.05 -9.90 -17.64
N VAL A 132 41.08 -9.52 -18.91
CA VAL A 132 39.96 -8.88 -19.61
C VAL A 132 38.76 -9.82 -19.69
N GLY A 133 38.98 -11.11 -20.00
CA GLY A 133 37.95 -12.15 -20.00
C GLY A 133 37.33 -12.36 -18.61
N PHE A 134 38.16 -12.41 -17.57
CA PHE A 134 37.71 -12.49 -16.19
C PHE A 134 36.88 -11.26 -15.79
N LEU A 135 37.38 -10.06 -16.06
CA LEU A 135 36.70 -8.80 -15.77
C LEU A 135 35.39 -8.65 -16.55
N THR A 136 35.32 -9.10 -17.81
CA THR A 136 34.08 -9.10 -18.59
C THR A 136 33.06 -10.09 -18.02
N VAL A 137 33.47 -11.30 -17.63
CA VAL A 137 32.58 -12.25 -16.94
C VAL A 137 32.10 -11.68 -15.60
N GLN A 138 32.98 -11.04 -14.84
CA GLN A 138 32.64 -10.41 -13.57
C GLN A 138 31.65 -9.25 -13.77
N ALA A 139 31.87 -8.41 -14.79
CA ALA A 139 30.98 -7.31 -15.14
C ALA A 139 29.59 -7.81 -15.60
N ILE A 140 29.51 -8.86 -16.42
CA ILE A 140 28.24 -9.45 -16.86
C ILE A 140 27.48 -10.06 -15.66
N ARG A 141 28.19 -10.72 -14.73
CA ARG A 141 27.58 -11.24 -13.49
C ARG A 141 27.04 -10.12 -12.60
N PHE A 142 27.70 -8.96 -12.55
CA PHE A 142 27.22 -7.78 -11.81
C PHE A 142 26.03 -7.08 -12.48
N ALA A 143 25.98 -7.09 -13.81
CA ALA A 143 25.01 -6.31 -14.59
C ALA A 143 23.72 -7.06 -14.96
N SER A 144 23.63 -8.38 -14.72
CA SER A 144 22.45 -9.17 -15.05
C SER A 144 21.43 -9.07 -13.91
N PRO A 145 20.28 -8.38 -14.09
CA PRO A 145 19.30 -8.27 -13.02
C PRO A 145 18.70 -9.66 -12.71
N PRO A 146 18.49 -10.00 -11.43
CA PRO A 146 17.85 -11.25 -11.08
C PRO A 146 16.43 -11.27 -11.65
N ILE A 147 16.09 -12.33 -12.37
CA ILE A 147 14.71 -12.55 -12.83
C ILE A 147 13.84 -12.95 -11.65
N ILE A 148 12.61 -12.46 -11.62
CA ILE A 148 11.59 -12.86 -10.66
C ILE A 148 10.26 -13.04 -11.35
N SER A 149 9.53 -14.08 -10.98
CA SER A 149 8.15 -14.30 -11.40
C SER A 149 7.31 -14.75 -10.21
N VAL A 150 6.04 -14.35 -10.17
CA VAL A 150 5.07 -14.75 -9.16
C VAL A 150 4.11 -15.74 -9.80
N THR A 151 4.12 -16.98 -9.31
CA THR A 151 3.26 -18.08 -9.80
C THR A 151 1.94 -18.15 -9.03
N THR A 152 1.93 -17.78 -7.76
CA THR A 152 0.73 -17.80 -6.92
C THR A 152 0.62 -16.52 -6.09
N PRO A 153 -0.51 -15.78 -6.18
CA PRO A 153 -1.58 -15.97 -7.18
C PRO A 153 -1.10 -15.59 -8.59
N ALA A 154 -1.67 -16.26 -9.60
CA ALA A 154 -1.40 -15.96 -11.01
C ALA A 154 -2.02 -14.62 -11.44
N GLU A 155 -3.18 -14.29 -10.89
CA GLU A 155 -3.88 -13.03 -11.11
C GLU A 155 -3.17 -11.87 -10.40
N GLU A 156 -3.19 -10.70 -11.02
CA GLU A 156 -2.65 -9.47 -10.42
C GLU A 156 -3.52 -8.95 -9.28
N VAL A 157 -4.84 -9.11 -9.40
CA VAL A 157 -5.83 -8.68 -8.40
C VAL A 157 -6.68 -9.89 -8.01
N LEU A 158 -6.66 -10.26 -6.72
CA LEU A 158 -7.44 -11.38 -6.18
C LEU A 158 -8.42 -10.88 -5.11
N SER A 159 -9.69 -11.29 -5.21
CA SER A 159 -10.70 -11.00 -4.18
C SER A 159 -10.83 -12.16 -3.20
N LEU A 160 -10.81 -11.87 -1.90
CA LEU A 160 -10.80 -12.85 -0.82
C LEU A 160 -11.97 -12.63 0.14
N ALA A 161 -12.42 -13.70 0.80
CA ALA A 161 -13.49 -13.65 1.79
C ALA A 161 -13.05 -12.90 3.07
N SER A 162 -14.02 -12.32 3.78
CA SER A 162 -13.79 -11.64 5.05
C SER A 162 -13.18 -12.57 6.10
N GLY A 163 -12.25 -12.06 6.90
CA GLY A 163 -11.57 -12.84 7.94
C GLY A 163 -10.43 -13.72 7.45
N THR A 164 -9.98 -13.57 6.19
CA THR A 164 -8.76 -14.21 5.68
C THR A 164 -7.53 -13.46 6.22
N PRO A 165 -6.76 -14.01 7.17
CA PRO A 165 -5.73 -13.24 7.89
C PRO A 165 -4.39 -13.16 7.15
N ALA A 166 -4.17 -14.04 6.19
CA ALA A 166 -2.92 -14.14 5.44
C ALA A 166 -3.12 -14.87 4.11
N THR A 167 -2.14 -14.73 3.21
CA THR A 167 -2.10 -15.45 1.94
C THR A 167 -0.66 -15.83 1.59
N THR A 168 -0.50 -16.89 0.80
CA THR A 168 0.81 -17.37 0.38
C THR A 168 1.17 -16.80 -0.98
N LEU A 169 2.30 -16.09 -1.03
CA LEU A 169 2.96 -15.69 -2.26
C LEU A 169 4.00 -16.74 -2.64
N ARG A 170 3.96 -17.20 -3.89
CA ARG A 170 4.92 -18.18 -4.43
C ARG A 170 5.37 -17.78 -5.81
N GLY A 171 6.61 -18.09 -6.14
CA GLY A 171 7.15 -17.82 -7.46
C GLY A 171 8.49 -18.48 -7.74
N THR A 172 9.14 -18.02 -8.81
CA THR A 172 10.50 -18.42 -9.17
C THR A 172 11.42 -17.21 -9.24
N ALA A 173 12.69 -17.42 -8.90
CA ALA A 173 13.78 -16.47 -9.02
C ALA A 173 15.10 -17.22 -9.29
N GLY A 174 16.22 -16.52 -9.51
CA GLY A 174 17.53 -17.17 -9.58
C GLY A 174 17.85 -17.95 -8.29
N ALA A 175 18.51 -19.10 -8.36
CA ALA A 175 18.78 -19.92 -7.18
C ALA A 175 19.52 -19.13 -6.08
N GLY A 176 19.05 -19.23 -4.83
CA GLY A 176 19.63 -18.49 -3.69
C GLY A 176 19.37 -16.98 -3.67
N THR A 177 18.57 -16.43 -4.59
CA THR A 177 18.24 -15.00 -4.63
C THR A 177 17.37 -14.61 -3.45
N GLN A 178 17.60 -13.42 -2.88
CA GLN A 178 16.76 -12.85 -1.85
C GLN A 178 15.52 -12.23 -2.48
N VAL A 179 14.34 -12.54 -1.98
CA VAL A 179 13.06 -11.96 -2.45
C VAL A 179 12.57 -11.01 -1.39
N LEU A 180 12.31 -9.76 -1.79
CA LEU A 180 11.79 -8.68 -0.96
C LEU A 180 10.34 -8.43 -1.33
N ILE A 181 9.46 -8.49 -0.33
CA ILE A 181 8.03 -8.22 -0.45
C ILE A 181 7.74 -6.98 0.38
N GLN A 182 7.35 -5.89 -0.26
CA GLN A 182 7.04 -4.63 0.40
C GLN A 182 5.54 -4.31 0.29
N ASN A 183 4.91 -3.94 1.39
CA ASN A 183 3.53 -3.48 1.38
C ASN A 183 3.44 -1.98 1.03
N ALA A 184 2.23 -1.49 0.70
CA ALA A 184 2.02 -0.08 0.38
C ALA A 184 2.30 0.92 1.53
N ILE A 185 2.37 0.43 2.78
CA ILE A 185 2.61 1.24 3.99
C ILE A 185 4.11 1.34 4.30
N GLY A 186 4.94 0.54 3.62
CA GLY A 186 6.40 0.54 3.73
C GLY A 186 6.97 -0.62 4.56
N ASP A 187 6.15 -1.48 5.17
CA ASP A 187 6.64 -2.70 5.82
C ASP A 187 7.17 -3.68 4.77
N SER A 188 8.22 -4.40 5.13
CA SER A 188 8.86 -5.34 4.23
C SER A 188 9.14 -6.67 4.91
N VAL A 189 8.94 -7.76 4.18
CA VAL A 189 9.34 -9.11 4.58
C VAL A 189 10.23 -9.70 3.50
N THR A 190 11.25 -10.46 3.90
CA THR A 190 12.19 -11.10 2.97
C THR A 190 12.15 -12.62 3.07
N THR A 191 12.25 -13.30 1.94
CA THR A 191 12.51 -14.75 1.85
C THR A 191 13.69 -15.02 0.91
N GLN A 192 14.12 -16.26 0.78
CA GLN A 192 15.13 -16.67 -0.19
C GLN A 192 14.60 -17.80 -1.06
N SER A 193 14.94 -17.78 -2.33
CA SER A 193 14.65 -18.91 -3.22
C SER A 193 15.61 -20.07 -2.95
N ASP A 194 15.10 -21.30 -3.04
CA ASP A 194 15.88 -22.52 -2.84
C ASP A 194 16.86 -22.81 -4.00
N SER A 195 17.53 -23.96 -3.95
CA SER A 195 18.48 -24.40 -4.99
C SER A 195 17.82 -24.67 -6.35
N SER A 196 16.50 -24.85 -6.39
CA SER A 196 15.71 -24.99 -7.61
C SER A 196 15.14 -23.64 -8.11
N GLY A 197 15.41 -22.54 -7.39
CA GLY A 197 14.91 -21.21 -7.71
C GLY A 197 13.47 -20.95 -7.28
N ILE A 198 12.87 -21.82 -6.45
CA ILE A 198 11.50 -21.64 -5.97
C ILE A 198 11.53 -20.87 -4.65
N TRP A 199 10.65 -19.88 -4.50
CA TRP A 199 10.45 -19.15 -3.26
C TRP A 199 8.98 -19.18 -2.84
N SER A 200 8.74 -19.13 -1.53
CA SER A 200 7.40 -19.09 -0.95
C SER A 200 7.44 -18.31 0.36
N ILE A 201 6.42 -17.49 0.62
CA ILE A 201 6.25 -16.78 1.89
C ILE A 201 4.77 -16.52 2.15
N GLU A 202 4.38 -16.54 3.42
CA GLU A 202 3.06 -16.11 3.87
C GLU A 202 3.10 -14.64 4.25
N VAL A 203 2.16 -13.85 3.72
CA VAL A 203 2.02 -12.42 4.03
C VAL A 203 0.69 -12.17 4.72
N ALA A 204 0.72 -11.35 5.77
CA ALA A 204 -0.48 -10.98 6.51
C ALA A 204 -1.38 -10.06 5.67
N LEU A 205 -2.68 -10.24 5.81
CA LEU A 205 -3.70 -9.43 5.15
C LEU A 205 -4.55 -8.71 6.18
N SER A 206 -4.94 -7.49 5.82
CA SER A 206 -5.91 -6.66 6.52
C SER A 206 -7.24 -6.61 5.74
N GLY A 207 -8.33 -6.19 6.40
CA GLY A 207 -9.59 -5.95 5.69
C GLY A 207 -9.44 -4.85 4.64
N GLY A 208 -10.01 -5.05 3.45
CA GLY A 208 -9.90 -4.11 2.33
C GLY A 208 -8.75 -4.43 1.36
N ARG A 209 -8.17 -3.39 0.77
CA ARG A 209 -7.13 -3.49 -0.27
C ARG A 209 -5.74 -3.67 0.37
N ASN A 210 -5.08 -4.77 0.07
CA ASN A 210 -3.69 -5.05 0.41
C ASN A 210 -2.88 -5.10 -0.87
N GLU A 211 -1.76 -4.39 -0.92
CA GLU A 211 -0.92 -4.28 -2.11
C GLU A 211 0.52 -4.60 -1.75
N PHE A 212 1.11 -5.52 -2.51
CA PHE A 212 2.47 -6.02 -2.31
C PHE A 212 3.28 -5.85 -3.59
N ASP A 213 4.43 -5.21 -3.46
CA ASP A 213 5.46 -5.15 -4.49
C ASP A 213 6.53 -6.20 -4.20
N ILE A 214 6.70 -7.13 -5.14
CA ILE A 214 7.64 -8.24 -5.05
C ILE A 214 8.84 -7.95 -5.94
N SER A 215 10.03 -7.92 -5.35
CA SER A 215 11.30 -7.75 -6.05
C SER A 215 12.31 -8.83 -5.62
N ALA A 216 13.30 -9.08 -6.45
CA ALA A 216 14.44 -9.93 -6.11
C ALA A 216 15.68 -9.08 -5.91
N ALA A 217 16.61 -9.52 -5.07
CA ALA A 217 17.92 -8.94 -4.89
C ALA A 217 18.97 -10.05 -4.90
N ASP A 218 20.01 -9.88 -5.70
CA ASP A 218 21.14 -10.80 -5.72
C ASP A 218 21.94 -10.66 -4.41
N PRO A 219 22.14 -11.75 -3.63
CA PRO A 219 22.75 -11.67 -2.31
C PRO A 219 24.25 -11.34 -2.34
N ALA A 220 24.94 -11.55 -3.47
CA ALA A 220 26.37 -11.28 -3.60
C ALA A 220 26.65 -9.84 -4.04
N THR A 221 25.77 -9.27 -4.86
CA THR A 221 25.97 -7.94 -5.47
C THR A 221 25.04 -6.86 -4.92
N GLY A 222 23.94 -7.24 -4.28
CA GLY A 222 22.88 -6.32 -3.85
C GLY A 222 22.04 -5.77 -5.00
N SER A 223 22.27 -6.21 -6.23
CA SER A 223 21.53 -5.76 -7.41
C SER A 223 20.07 -6.19 -7.34
N ALA A 224 19.16 -5.23 -7.45
CA ALA A 224 17.72 -5.50 -7.49
C ALA A 224 17.26 -5.97 -8.88
N SER A 225 16.22 -6.79 -8.91
CA SER A 225 15.42 -7.07 -10.11
C SER A 225 14.86 -5.75 -10.63
N GLY A 226 14.69 -5.62 -11.95
CA GLY A 226 14.20 -4.40 -12.59
C GLY A 226 12.83 -3.92 -12.06
N VAL A 227 11.74 -4.26 -12.74
CA VAL A 227 10.40 -3.83 -12.32
C VAL A 227 9.85 -4.80 -11.29
N ALA A 228 9.45 -4.29 -10.13
CA ALA A 228 8.78 -5.09 -9.10
C ALA A 228 7.46 -5.66 -9.65
N THR A 229 7.20 -6.94 -9.37
CA THR A 229 5.93 -7.57 -9.71
C THR A 229 4.92 -7.27 -8.61
N ARG A 230 3.78 -6.66 -8.96
CA ARG A 230 2.75 -6.27 -7.99
C ARG A 230 1.67 -7.34 -7.83
N ARG A 231 1.15 -7.51 -6.61
CA ARG A 231 -0.06 -8.28 -6.31
C ARG A 231 -0.99 -7.50 -5.39
N VAL A 232 -2.27 -7.47 -5.73
CA VAL A 232 -3.31 -6.78 -4.97
C VAL A 232 -4.32 -7.81 -4.46
N PHE A 233 -4.61 -7.78 -3.17
CA PHE A 233 -5.62 -8.62 -2.53
C PHE A 233 -6.73 -7.74 -1.97
N ILE A 234 -7.96 -7.98 -2.39
CA ILE A 234 -9.14 -7.28 -1.90
C ILE A 234 -9.86 -8.23 -0.93
N VAL A 235 -9.59 -8.08 0.36
CA VAL A 235 -10.28 -8.84 1.42
C VAL A 235 -11.59 -8.14 1.73
N ALA A 236 -12.71 -8.85 1.59
CA ALA A 236 -14.00 -8.30 1.96
C ALA A 236 -14.00 -7.84 3.42
N LEU A 237 -14.53 -6.65 3.69
CA LEU A 237 -14.77 -6.23 5.07
C LEU A 237 -15.81 -7.18 5.69
N PRO A 238 -15.69 -7.50 6.99
CA PRO A 238 -16.73 -8.26 7.66
C PRO A 238 -18.07 -7.58 7.44
N ALA A 239 -19.09 -8.36 7.09
CA ALA A 239 -20.45 -7.85 6.99
C ALA A 239 -20.81 -7.20 8.33
N ASN A 240 -21.45 -6.04 8.28
CA ASN A 240 -21.99 -5.41 9.48
C ASN A 240 -23.16 -6.26 9.98
N ASP A 241 -22.88 -7.28 10.79
CA ASP A 241 -23.86 -8.19 11.40
C ASP A 241 -24.61 -7.54 12.58
N ALA A 242 -24.70 -6.20 12.58
CA ALA A 242 -25.47 -5.47 13.57
C ALA A 242 -26.94 -5.92 13.48
N PRO A 243 -27.51 -6.46 14.57
CA PRO A 243 -28.90 -6.91 14.57
C PRO A 243 -29.85 -5.75 14.27
N GLN A 244 -30.91 -5.99 13.51
CA GLN A 244 -31.89 -4.94 13.22
C GLN A 244 -32.53 -4.43 14.52
N LEU A 245 -32.64 -3.11 14.69
CA LEU A 245 -33.31 -2.49 15.84
C LEU A 245 -33.99 -1.19 15.40
N ASP A 246 -35.30 -1.26 15.17
CA ASP A 246 -36.12 -0.12 14.76
C ASP A 246 -37.05 0.31 15.90
N VAL A 247 -36.72 1.42 16.56
CA VAL A 247 -37.49 1.94 17.70
C VAL A 247 -38.52 2.97 17.24
N LEU A 248 -39.79 2.59 17.28
CA LEU A 248 -40.94 3.45 16.96
C LEU A 248 -41.31 4.34 18.15
N THR A 249 -41.43 3.77 19.35
CA THR A 249 -41.60 4.51 20.61
C THR A 249 -40.65 3.99 21.69
N PRO A 250 -40.06 4.88 22.50
CA PRO A 250 -40.32 6.32 22.55
C PRO A 250 -39.66 7.07 21.39
N THR A 251 -40.31 8.14 20.94
CA THR A 251 -39.70 9.10 20.02
C THR A 251 -38.67 9.95 20.77
N ALA A 252 -37.74 10.57 20.04
CA ALA A 252 -36.75 11.44 20.67
C ALA A 252 -37.43 12.63 21.35
N GLY A 253 -37.16 12.83 22.64
CA GLY A 253 -37.77 13.90 23.45
C GLY A 253 -39.21 13.63 23.85
N LEU A 254 -39.66 12.36 23.85
CA LEU A 254 -41.01 12.00 24.28
C LEU A 254 -41.27 12.54 25.70
N ARG A 255 -42.38 13.26 25.86
CA ARG A 255 -42.89 13.68 27.17
C ARG A 255 -44.10 12.85 27.53
N VAL A 256 -44.03 12.14 28.65
CA VAL A 256 -45.11 11.31 29.16
C VAL A 256 -45.73 11.97 30.38
N SER A 257 -47.03 12.25 30.30
CA SER A 257 -47.81 12.81 31.42
C SER A 257 -48.62 11.71 32.11
N GLY A 258 -48.26 11.39 33.35
CA GLY A 258 -49.05 10.55 34.26
C GLY A 258 -49.10 9.05 33.91
N GLY A 259 -48.08 8.47 33.28
CA GLY A 259 -48.10 7.06 32.86
C GLY A 259 -46.74 6.45 32.56
N PRO A 260 -46.69 5.13 32.29
CA PRO A 260 -45.47 4.46 31.82
C PRO A 260 -45.03 4.99 30.46
N VAL A 261 -43.73 4.82 30.17
CA VAL A 261 -43.16 5.11 28.86
C VAL A 261 -43.47 3.94 27.91
N PRO A 262 -44.25 4.16 26.84
CA PRO A 262 -44.59 3.09 25.91
C PRO A 262 -43.38 2.70 25.05
N ILE A 263 -43.06 1.41 25.06
CA ILE A 263 -42.02 0.81 24.23
C ILE A 263 -42.67 0.08 23.06
N SER A 264 -42.32 0.49 21.84
CA SER A 264 -42.70 -0.20 20.62
C SER A 264 -41.52 -0.19 19.65
N LEU A 265 -41.03 -1.37 19.30
CA LEU A 265 -39.89 -1.54 18.42
C LEU A 265 -39.97 -2.86 17.65
N SER A 266 -39.16 -2.96 16.60
CA SER A 266 -38.96 -4.18 15.81
C SER A 266 -37.49 -4.57 15.83
N THR A 267 -37.22 -5.86 16.01
CA THR A 267 -35.86 -6.42 16.10
C THR A 267 -35.82 -7.83 15.49
N VAL A 268 -34.70 -8.54 15.64
CA VAL A 268 -34.56 -9.94 15.26
C VAL A 268 -35.60 -10.83 15.97
N PRO A 269 -36.22 -11.81 15.27
CA PRO A 269 -37.18 -12.74 15.87
C PRO A 269 -36.64 -13.45 17.11
N ASN A 270 -37.44 -13.52 18.18
CA ASN A 270 -37.08 -14.15 19.45
C ASN A 270 -35.80 -13.58 20.13
N GLY A 271 -35.35 -12.39 19.75
CA GLY A 271 -34.24 -11.72 20.42
C GLY A 271 -34.62 -11.15 21.79
N GLU A 272 -33.62 -10.78 22.60
CA GLU A 272 -33.83 -10.04 23.84
C GLU A 272 -33.35 -8.60 23.66
N VAL A 273 -34.18 -7.65 24.09
CA VAL A 273 -33.85 -6.23 24.09
C VAL A 273 -33.57 -5.78 25.51
N LEU A 274 -32.34 -5.36 25.77
CA LEU A 274 -31.94 -4.73 27.01
C LEU A 274 -32.25 -3.24 26.94
N ILE A 275 -32.98 -2.73 27.93
CA ILE A 275 -33.24 -1.31 28.10
C ILE A 275 -32.57 -0.85 29.38
N VAL A 276 -31.64 0.09 29.26
CA VAL A 276 -31.00 0.77 30.40
C VAL A 276 -31.47 2.21 30.44
N ALA A 277 -32.16 2.59 31.52
CA ALA A 277 -32.63 3.94 31.77
C ALA A 277 -31.73 4.62 32.80
N THR A 278 -31.17 5.77 32.45
CA THR A 278 -30.35 6.59 33.36
C THR A 278 -31.03 7.94 33.58
N SER A 279 -31.32 8.27 34.84
CA SER A 279 -31.90 9.57 35.18
C SER A 279 -30.83 10.67 35.21
N SER A 280 -31.28 11.91 35.08
CA SER A 280 -30.43 13.09 35.32
C SER A 280 -29.81 13.14 36.72
N ALA A 281 -30.40 12.46 37.72
CA ALA A 281 -29.87 12.35 39.08
C ALA A 281 -28.88 11.19 39.27
N GLY A 282 -28.60 10.41 38.22
CA GLY A 282 -27.66 9.28 38.24
C GLY A 282 -28.26 7.93 38.67
N GLU A 283 -29.57 7.87 38.92
CA GLU A 283 -30.28 6.59 39.11
C GLU A 283 -30.28 5.77 37.81
N VAL A 284 -30.00 4.48 37.91
CA VAL A 284 -29.98 3.55 36.77
C VAL A 284 -30.99 2.43 37.00
N LEU A 285 -31.89 2.23 36.04
CA LEU A 285 -32.86 1.14 35.99
C LEU A 285 -32.62 0.31 34.73
N SER A 286 -32.78 -1.01 34.81
CA SER A 286 -32.63 -1.91 33.66
C SER A 286 -33.84 -2.83 33.53
N SER A 287 -34.26 -3.08 32.30
CA SER A 287 -35.33 -4.02 31.97
C SER A 287 -34.96 -4.79 30.71
N THR A 288 -35.27 -6.10 30.68
CA THR A 288 -35.07 -6.94 29.50
C THR A 288 -36.43 -7.33 28.95
N LEU A 289 -36.65 -7.08 27.67
CA LEU A 289 -37.91 -7.39 26.98
C LEU A 289 -37.67 -8.44 25.88
N PRO A 290 -38.36 -9.59 25.92
CA PRO A 290 -38.27 -10.58 24.86
C PRO A 290 -39.05 -10.13 23.62
N ALA A 291 -38.47 -10.29 22.43
CA ALA A 291 -39.15 -10.10 21.17
C ALA A 291 -40.03 -11.29 20.82
N GLN A 292 -41.17 -11.01 20.19
CA GLN A 292 -42.08 -12.03 19.68
C GLN A 292 -41.46 -12.77 18.48
N PRO A 293 -42.05 -13.90 18.03
CA PRO A 293 -41.59 -14.62 16.85
C PRO A 293 -41.62 -13.80 15.55
N ASP A 294 -42.39 -12.72 15.50
CA ASP A 294 -42.42 -11.75 14.39
C ASP A 294 -41.40 -10.60 14.54
N GLY A 295 -40.59 -10.63 15.60
CA GLY A 295 -39.58 -9.62 15.91
C GLY A 295 -40.12 -8.37 16.62
N LYS A 296 -41.43 -8.27 16.86
CA LYS A 296 -42.01 -7.09 17.51
C LYS A 296 -41.89 -7.17 19.03
N VAL A 297 -41.65 -6.00 19.63
CA VAL A 297 -41.72 -5.79 21.08
C VAL A 297 -42.71 -4.66 21.33
N GLN A 298 -43.67 -4.93 22.22
CA GLN A 298 -44.61 -3.94 22.75
C GLN A 298 -44.70 -4.12 24.27
N SER A 299 -44.37 -3.08 25.03
CA SER A 299 -44.39 -3.10 26.50
C SER A 299 -44.48 -1.69 27.06
N ASP A 300 -44.71 -1.60 28.37
CA ASP A 300 -44.76 -0.34 29.12
C ASP A 300 -43.60 -0.31 30.12
N LEU A 301 -42.73 0.70 30.01
CA LEU A 301 -41.61 0.90 30.92
C LEU A 301 -42.01 1.87 32.04
N LEU A 302 -42.02 1.38 33.28
CA LEU A 302 -42.31 2.19 34.46
C LEU A 302 -41.03 2.94 34.88
N LEU A 303 -41.06 4.26 34.77
CA LEU A 303 -39.97 5.14 35.22
C LEU A 303 -40.53 6.18 36.21
N PRO A 304 -39.76 6.52 37.27
CA PRO A 304 -40.06 7.64 38.13
C PRO A 304 -40.12 8.99 37.41
N GLU A 305 -40.68 10.00 38.09
CA GLU A 305 -40.67 11.38 37.60
C GLU A 305 -39.25 11.85 37.31
N GLY A 306 -39.07 12.54 36.19
CA GLY A 306 -37.81 13.18 35.84
C GLY A 306 -37.41 12.98 34.37
N SER A 307 -36.24 13.50 34.03
CA SER A 307 -35.63 13.32 32.72
C SER A 307 -34.74 12.07 32.73
N TRP A 308 -34.98 11.20 31.74
CA TRP A 308 -34.32 9.91 31.57
C TRP A 308 -33.71 9.80 30.18
N ARG A 309 -32.51 9.21 30.12
CA ARG A 309 -31.90 8.73 28.89
C ARG A 309 -32.02 7.22 28.85
N LEU A 310 -32.68 6.70 27.83
CA LEU A 310 -32.85 5.28 27.58
C LEU A 310 -31.84 4.82 26.54
N SER A 311 -31.14 3.74 26.83
CA SER A 311 -30.34 2.96 25.90
C SER A 311 -31.07 1.64 25.63
N LEU A 312 -31.50 1.44 24.38
CA LEU A 312 -32.14 0.21 23.92
C LEU A 312 -31.12 -0.58 23.11
N GLN A 313 -30.79 -1.79 23.55
CA GLN A 313 -29.72 -2.61 22.99
C GLN A 313 -30.23 -4.00 22.61
N VAL A 314 -29.77 -4.51 21.47
CA VAL A 314 -29.94 -5.91 21.08
C VAL A 314 -28.62 -6.49 20.59
N SER A 315 -28.33 -7.72 21.00
CA SER A 315 -27.14 -8.46 20.61
C SER A 315 -27.49 -9.52 19.58
N SER A 316 -26.65 -9.69 18.57
CA SER A 316 -26.69 -10.85 17.68
C SER A 316 -26.02 -12.07 18.35
N ALA A 317 -26.19 -13.26 17.76
CA ALA A 317 -25.49 -14.47 18.21
C ALA A 317 -23.96 -14.39 18.01
N SER A 318 -23.49 -13.52 17.10
CA SER A 318 -22.06 -13.25 16.88
C SER A 318 -21.48 -12.21 17.86
N GLY A 319 -22.29 -11.67 18.77
CA GLY A 319 -21.88 -10.68 19.78
C GLY A 319 -21.87 -9.24 19.28
N THR A 320 -22.41 -8.95 18.09
CA THR A 320 -22.54 -7.58 17.59
C THR A 320 -23.75 -6.92 18.23
N ILE A 321 -23.62 -5.66 18.66
CA ILE A 321 -24.67 -4.93 19.38
C ILE A 321 -25.20 -3.79 18.51
N SER A 322 -26.53 -3.68 18.44
CA SER A 322 -27.20 -2.48 17.95
C SER A 322 -27.78 -1.70 19.12
N GLU A 323 -27.59 -0.38 19.12
CA GLU A 323 -28.04 0.51 20.18
C GLU A 323 -28.82 1.70 19.63
N VAL A 324 -29.92 2.05 20.29
CA VAL A 324 -30.68 3.28 20.03
C VAL A 324 -30.86 4.05 21.34
N LEU A 325 -30.50 5.33 21.32
CA LEU A 325 -30.68 6.23 22.46
C LEU A 325 -31.97 7.05 22.34
N ARG A 326 -32.70 7.20 23.44
CA ARG A 326 -33.91 8.02 23.54
C ARG A 326 -33.93 8.83 24.83
N ASP A 327 -34.02 10.15 24.69
CA ASP A 327 -34.31 11.03 25.81
C ASP A 327 -35.82 11.13 26.02
N VAL A 328 -36.27 10.88 27.25
CA VAL A 328 -37.68 10.87 27.66
C VAL A 328 -37.85 11.68 28.94
N GLU A 329 -38.93 12.43 29.03
CA GLU A 329 -39.30 13.18 30.23
C GLU A 329 -40.61 12.61 30.78
N VAL A 330 -40.57 12.15 32.02
CA VAL A 330 -41.74 11.62 32.72
C VAL A 330 -42.20 12.68 33.72
N VAL A 331 -43.41 13.20 33.50
CA VAL A 331 -44.06 14.17 34.37
C VAL A 331 -45.27 13.50 34.99
N PHE A 332 -45.32 13.37 36.32
CA PHE A 332 -46.51 12.87 36.99
C PHE A 332 -47.40 14.03 37.42
N ALA A 333 -48.54 14.19 36.74
CA ALA A 333 -49.64 14.99 37.25
C ALA A 333 -50.55 14.08 38.10
N GLY A 334 -50.32 14.04 39.41
CA GLY A 334 -51.13 13.27 40.36
C GLY A 334 -50.50 11.95 40.82
N VAL A 335 -51.31 10.89 40.89
CA VAL A 335 -50.90 9.58 41.40
C VAL A 335 -51.18 8.46 40.39
N THR A 336 -50.14 7.71 40.04
CA THR A 336 -50.21 6.54 39.16
C THR A 336 -49.80 5.29 39.93
N VAL A 337 -50.69 4.30 39.96
CA VAL A 337 -50.46 3.00 40.61
C VAL A 337 -50.49 1.91 39.57
N ALA A 338 -49.37 1.19 39.39
CA ALA A 338 -49.33 0.00 38.55
C ALA A 338 -49.42 -1.24 39.44
N LEU A 339 -50.35 -2.14 39.12
CA LEU A 339 -50.58 -3.40 39.80
C LEU A 339 -50.30 -4.54 38.83
N THR A 340 -49.44 -5.48 39.20
CA THR A 340 -49.16 -6.69 38.40
C THR A 340 -49.36 -7.93 39.26
N GLY A 341 -50.26 -8.83 38.85
CA GLY A 341 -50.54 -10.06 39.59
C GLY A 341 -49.38 -11.04 39.53
N ASN A 342 -49.09 -11.73 40.64
CA ASN A 342 -48.09 -12.79 40.71
C ASN A 342 -48.72 -14.20 40.66
N ASP A 343 -47.96 -15.24 40.96
CA ASP A 343 -48.39 -16.64 40.93
C ASP A 343 -49.64 -16.95 41.78
N THR A 344 -49.87 -16.20 42.86
CA THR A 344 -51.01 -16.42 43.76
C THR A 344 -52.27 -15.66 43.31
N GLY A 345 -52.10 -14.61 42.49
CA GLY A 345 -53.15 -13.67 42.14
C GLY A 345 -53.74 -12.92 43.35
N THR A 346 -54.53 -11.89 43.08
CA THR A 346 -55.23 -11.17 44.17
C THR A 346 -56.50 -10.51 43.69
N TRP A 347 -57.54 -10.55 44.51
CA TRP A 347 -58.73 -9.73 44.29
C TRP A 347 -58.42 -8.29 44.66
N VAL A 348 -58.75 -7.35 43.78
CA VAL A 348 -58.56 -5.92 43.96
C VAL A 348 -59.85 -5.15 43.71
N ARG A 349 -60.07 -4.12 44.51
CA ARG A 349 -61.09 -3.10 44.27
C ARG A 349 -60.48 -1.72 44.42
N VAL A 350 -60.77 -0.84 43.47
CA VAL A 350 -60.05 0.41 43.31
C VAL A 350 -60.99 1.60 43.44
N TRP A 351 -60.51 2.67 44.09
CA TRP A 351 -61.09 4.00 44.09
C TRP A 351 -60.10 5.01 43.55
N ILE A 352 -60.60 5.93 42.74
CA ILE A 352 -59.84 7.02 42.14
C ILE A 352 -60.51 8.31 42.60
N ASP A 353 -59.77 9.13 43.35
CA ASP A 353 -60.21 10.40 43.90
C ASP A 353 -61.58 10.32 44.63
N GLY A 354 -61.79 9.22 45.36
CA GLY A 354 -63.01 8.95 46.13
C GLY A 354 -64.16 8.30 45.36
N ALA A 355 -64.07 8.17 44.03
CA ALA A 355 -65.03 7.45 43.21
C ALA A 355 -64.57 6.00 42.94
N VAL A 356 -65.50 5.05 42.82
CA VAL A 356 -65.16 3.68 42.43
C VAL A 356 -64.62 3.68 41.00
N ASP A 357 -63.51 3.00 40.78
CA ASP A 357 -62.94 2.85 39.44
C ASP A 357 -63.92 2.09 38.52
N PRO A 358 -64.28 2.64 37.35
CA PRO A 358 -65.26 2.04 36.45
C PRO A 358 -64.84 0.68 35.89
N ILE A 359 -63.53 0.39 35.85
CA ILE A 359 -63.01 -0.86 35.30
C ILE A 359 -63.10 -2.01 36.31
N THR A 360 -62.66 -1.79 37.55
CA THR A 360 -62.80 -2.77 38.63
C THR A 360 -64.24 -2.86 39.15
N GLY A 361 -65.00 -1.78 39.05
CA GLY A 361 -66.40 -1.71 39.44
C GLY A 361 -66.63 -1.89 40.95
N PRO A 362 -67.90 -1.90 41.38
CA PRO A 362 -68.25 -2.00 42.80
C PRO A 362 -67.99 -3.40 43.40
N SER A 363 -67.78 -4.42 42.57
CA SER A 363 -67.52 -5.79 43.05
C SER A 363 -66.03 -6.13 43.10
N GLY A 364 -65.15 -5.27 42.57
CA GLY A 364 -63.74 -5.58 42.36
C GLY A 364 -63.53 -6.69 41.31
N ILE A 365 -62.27 -6.98 41.02
CA ILE A 365 -61.84 -7.98 40.05
C ILE A 365 -60.67 -8.80 40.61
N THR A 366 -60.43 -9.98 40.05
CA THR A 366 -59.22 -10.75 40.36
C THR A 366 -58.13 -10.42 39.36
N LEU A 367 -56.96 -10.03 39.84
CA LEU A 367 -55.75 -9.80 39.06
C LEU A 367 -54.97 -11.12 38.97
N ALA A 368 -54.90 -11.71 37.77
CA ALA A 368 -54.22 -12.98 37.52
C ALA A 368 -52.69 -12.82 37.36
N LYS A 369 -51.95 -13.94 37.39
CA LYS A 369 -50.50 -13.95 37.15
C LYS A 369 -50.15 -13.27 35.82
N GLY A 370 -49.28 -12.26 35.89
CA GLY A 370 -48.82 -11.51 34.72
C GLY A 370 -49.83 -10.48 34.19
N GLU A 371 -51.07 -10.46 34.70
CA GLU A 371 -52.01 -9.39 34.37
C GLU A 371 -51.55 -8.11 35.05
N SER A 372 -51.32 -7.06 34.25
CA SER A 372 -50.92 -5.75 34.73
C SER A 372 -52.00 -4.71 34.45
N ARG A 373 -52.21 -3.81 35.41
CA ARG A 373 -53.14 -2.69 35.30
C ARG A 373 -52.51 -1.42 35.83
N THR A 374 -52.61 -0.36 35.04
CA THR A 374 -52.16 0.99 35.42
C THR A 374 -53.37 1.86 35.73
N ILE A 375 -53.43 2.35 36.97
CA ILE A 375 -54.50 3.19 37.51
C ILE A 375 -53.95 4.60 37.70
N ARG A 376 -54.75 5.62 37.38
CA ARG A 376 -54.36 7.04 37.46
C ARG A 376 -55.41 7.85 38.22
N GLY A 377 -54.98 8.69 39.14
CA GLY A 377 -55.81 9.64 39.88
C GLY A 377 -55.10 10.99 40.03
N LEU A 378 -55.85 12.04 40.38
CA LEU A 378 -55.33 13.39 40.55
C LEU A 378 -54.67 13.58 41.92
N ASN A 379 -55.29 13.09 42.98
CA ASN A 379 -54.85 13.30 44.36
C ASN A 379 -54.67 11.99 45.13
N LEU A 380 -55.54 11.01 44.88
CA LEU A 380 -55.65 9.80 45.67
C LEU A 380 -56.09 8.61 44.81
N VAL A 381 -55.36 7.50 44.93
CA VAL A 381 -55.82 6.18 44.49
C VAL A 381 -55.89 5.30 45.73
N GLU A 382 -57.00 4.60 45.94
CA GLU A 382 -57.12 3.62 47.01
C GLU A 382 -57.34 2.24 46.41
N VAL A 383 -56.60 1.25 46.88
CA VAL A 383 -56.73 -0.13 46.44
C VAL A 383 -56.95 -1.01 47.64
N ARG A 384 -58.07 -1.73 47.63
CA ARG A 384 -58.32 -2.81 48.58
C ARG A 384 -57.90 -4.13 47.96
N PHE A 385 -56.96 -4.80 48.59
CA PHE A 385 -56.45 -6.12 48.23
C PHE A 385 -57.14 -7.19 49.07
N GLY A 386 -57.51 -8.31 48.46
CA GLY A 386 -57.87 -9.53 49.17
C GLY A 386 -56.63 -10.26 49.70
N ASN A 387 -55.55 -10.25 48.91
CA ASN A 387 -54.23 -10.74 49.30
C ASN A 387 -53.15 -9.76 48.79
N PRO A 388 -52.64 -8.84 49.62
CA PRO A 388 -51.67 -7.83 49.18
C PRO A 388 -50.39 -8.42 48.57
N ARG A 389 -49.91 -9.56 49.08
CA ARG A 389 -48.73 -10.25 48.54
C ARG A 389 -48.99 -10.94 47.20
N GLY A 390 -50.22 -10.95 46.71
CA GLY A 390 -50.58 -11.50 45.39
C GLY A 390 -50.36 -10.55 44.22
N ALA A 391 -49.90 -9.32 44.48
CA ALA A 391 -49.58 -8.34 43.45
C ALA A 391 -48.25 -7.62 43.74
N LEU A 392 -47.52 -7.33 42.68
CA LEU A 392 -46.46 -6.32 42.64
C LEU A 392 -47.11 -4.95 42.45
N VAL A 393 -46.67 -3.95 43.21
CA VAL A 393 -47.25 -2.61 43.21
C VAL A 393 -46.16 -1.58 42.93
N ALA A 394 -46.36 -0.72 41.94
CA ALA A 394 -45.52 0.45 41.72
C ALA A 394 -46.31 1.73 41.93
N LEU A 395 -45.71 2.72 42.60
CA LEU A 395 -46.24 4.06 42.76
C LEU A 395 -45.38 5.05 41.97
N ASN A 396 -45.98 5.78 41.03
CA ASN A 396 -45.30 6.77 40.19
C ASN A 396 -44.00 6.21 39.60
N GLY A 397 -44.07 5.00 39.04
CA GLY A 397 -42.94 4.31 38.43
C GLY A 397 -41.98 3.61 39.39
N ARG A 398 -42.08 3.86 40.70
CA ARG A 398 -41.22 3.21 41.72
C ARG A 398 -41.88 1.97 42.29
N MET A 399 -41.22 0.81 42.15
CA MET A 399 -41.66 -0.43 42.76
C MET A 399 -41.69 -0.30 44.29
N LEU A 400 -42.87 -0.52 44.87
CA LEU A 400 -43.03 -0.71 46.29
C LEU A 400 -42.75 -2.19 46.54
N GLY A 401 -41.67 -2.49 47.28
CA GLY A 401 -41.32 -3.86 47.65
C GLY A 401 -42.47 -4.59 48.36
N GLU A 402 -42.28 -5.86 48.69
CA GLU A 402 -43.33 -6.67 49.32
C GLU A 402 -43.89 -5.99 50.58
N ARG A 403 -45.16 -5.60 50.52
CA ARG A 403 -45.90 -4.95 51.60
C ARG A 403 -47.16 -5.75 51.93
N GLY A 404 -47.58 -5.68 53.20
CA GLY A 404 -48.77 -6.37 53.71
C GLY A 404 -48.56 -7.85 54.05
N PHE A 405 -49.57 -8.45 54.69
CA PHE A 405 -49.54 -9.86 55.08
C PHE A 405 -50.25 -10.76 54.07
N SER A 406 -49.74 -11.98 53.87
CA SER A 406 -50.37 -12.96 52.97
C SER A 406 -51.75 -13.35 53.50
N GLY A 407 -52.77 -13.32 52.63
CA GLY A 407 -54.13 -13.75 52.95
C GLY A 407 -54.92 -12.84 53.90
N VAL A 408 -54.38 -11.69 54.29
CA VAL A 408 -55.09 -10.69 55.10
C VAL A 408 -55.51 -9.54 54.19
N PRO A 409 -56.83 -9.26 54.05
CA PRO A 409 -57.27 -8.14 53.25
C PRO A 409 -56.79 -6.80 53.83
N GLU A 410 -56.20 -5.96 52.99
CA GLU A 410 -55.71 -4.62 53.36
C GLU A 410 -56.15 -3.59 52.34
N SER A 411 -56.37 -2.36 52.79
CA SER A 411 -56.62 -1.20 51.94
C SER A 411 -55.40 -0.29 51.98
N TRP A 412 -54.86 0.04 50.82
CA TRP A 412 -53.73 0.97 50.67
C TRP A 412 -54.22 2.23 49.97
N SER A 413 -53.80 3.39 50.49
CA SER A 413 -54.05 4.70 49.90
C SER A 413 -52.75 5.27 49.40
N PHE A 414 -52.73 5.64 48.13
CA PHE A 414 -51.61 6.18 47.39
C PHE A 414 -51.92 7.64 47.08
N ARG A 415 -51.12 8.56 47.62
CA ARG A 415 -51.33 10.00 47.47
C ARG A 415 -50.37 10.58 46.43
N ALA A 416 -50.78 11.68 45.80
CA ALA A 416 -49.96 12.41 44.83
C ALA A 416 -48.66 12.97 45.43
N ASP A 417 -48.59 13.16 46.75
CA ASP A 417 -47.37 13.54 47.48
C ASP A 417 -46.38 12.38 47.69
N GLY A 418 -46.66 11.20 47.12
CA GLY A 418 -45.84 10.00 47.22
C GLY A 418 -46.04 9.18 48.50
N ARG A 419 -46.92 9.61 49.42
CA ARG A 419 -47.19 8.86 50.66
C ARG A 419 -48.11 7.68 50.38
N VAL A 420 -47.78 6.54 51.01
CA VAL A 420 -48.59 5.33 51.02
C VAL A 420 -49.00 5.02 52.45
N LEU A 421 -50.31 4.95 52.72
CA LEU A 421 -50.84 4.54 54.01
C LEU A 421 -51.60 3.21 53.85
N SER A 422 -51.42 2.29 54.77
CA SER A 422 -52.16 1.02 54.82
C SER A 422 -53.12 0.99 56.01
N SER A 423 -54.27 0.35 55.82
CA SER A 423 -55.30 0.12 56.83
C SER A 423 -55.95 -1.24 56.63
N SER A 424 -56.27 -1.94 57.73
CA SER A 424 -57.08 -3.17 57.69
C SER A 424 -58.59 -2.88 57.57
N ARG A 425 -59.01 -1.62 57.78
CA ARG A 425 -60.39 -1.18 57.60
C ARG A 425 -60.55 -0.49 56.23
N LYS A 426 -61.79 -0.48 55.76
CA LYS A 426 -62.23 0.39 54.68
C LYS A 426 -63.22 1.39 55.24
#